data_AF-A0A951VDE6-F1
#
_entry.id   AF-A0A951VDE6-F1
#
_cell.length_a   1.000
_cell.length_b   1.000
_cell.length_c   1.000
_cell.angle_alpha   90.00
_cell.angle_beta   90.00
_cell.angle_gamma   90.00
#
_symmetry.space_group_name_H-M   'P 1'
#
loop_
_entity.id
_entity.type
_entity.pdbx_description
1 polymer ?
#
loop_
_entity_poly.entity_id
_entity_poly.type
_entity_poly.pdbx_seq_one_letter_code
_entity_poly.pdbx_strand_id
1 'polypeptide(L)'
;MAAMLSMPMVDPPGAAPLVQVDDSGRSVETFHVGAEDILAVTHDGSGAMRLFPQAIQQIKEPALSGSEVVTMKVRNAQGTVIGVGARYVAIGDDPAARDISWTLVLTLRGTLAAHCAPSAPDQCSEVVGGTDEFAAFRGRMTETSENGGYRLVLTSEGRME
;
A
#
# COMPACT_ATOMS: atom_id res chain seq x y z
N MET A 1 -28.68 -20.71 -22.21
CA MET A 1 -27.26 -21.10 -22.12
C MET A 1 -26.49 -19.92 -21.55
N ALA A 2 -26.00 -20.02 -20.32
CA ALA A 2 -25.13 -19.01 -19.72
C ALA A 2 -23.68 -19.36 -20.07
N ALA A 3 -23.00 -18.50 -20.82
CA ALA A 3 -21.57 -18.62 -21.03
C ALA A 3 -20.87 -18.16 -19.73
N MET A 4 -20.34 -19.11 -18.96
CA MET A 4 -19.39 -18.76 -17.91
C MET A 4 -18.10 -18.30 -18.59
N LEU A 5 -17.81 -17.01 -18.50
CA LEU A 5 -16.49 -16.48 -18.80
C LEU A 5 -15.55 -17.01 -17.70
N SER A 6 -14.96 -18.19 -17.91
CA SER A 6 -13.82 -18.62 -17.10
C SER A 6 -12.64 -17.75 -17.49
N MET A 7 -12.44 -16.63 -16.79
CA MET A 7 -11.15 -15.95 -16.85
C MET A 7 -10.11 -16.95 -16.36
N PRO A 8 -9.05 -17.25 -17.15
CA PRO A 8 -8.00 -18.13 -16.69
C PRO A 8 -7.44 -17.55 -15.39
N MET A 9 -7.32 -18.40 -14.36
CA MET A 9 -6.65 -18.02 -13.13
C MET A 9 -5.24 -17.60 -13.53
N VAL A 10 -4.93 -16.32 -13.39
CA VAL A 10 -3.57 -15.85 -13.56
C VAL A 10 -2.78 -16.53 -12.46
N ASP A 11 -1.70 -17.23 -12.83
CA ASP A 11 -0.68 -17.71 -11.90
C ASP A 11 0.46 -16.68 -11.91
N PRO A 12 0.29 -15.56 -11.20
CA PRO A 12 1.34 -14.56 -11.13
C PRO A 12 2.55 -15.18 -10.44
N PRO A 13 3.78 -14.93 -10.93
CA PRO A 13 4.97 -15.41 -10.26
C PRO A 13 4.98 -14.87 -8.83
N GLY A 14 4.76 -15.75 -7.84
CA GLY A 14 4.95 -15.41 -6.44
C GLY A 14 6.42 -15.12 -6.23
N ALA A 15 6.83 -13.86 -6.19
CA ALA A 15 8.20 -13.56 -5.81
C ALA A 15 8.33 -13.86 -4.33
N ALA A 16 9.30 -14.70 -3.99
CA ALA A 16 9.60 -15.02 -2.61
C ALA A 16 9.89 -13.73 -1.83
N PRO A 17 9.47 -13.65 -0.56
CA PRO A 17 9.82 -12.53 0.28
C PRO A 17 11.33 -12.34 0.37
N LEU A 18 11.72 -11.09 0.61
CA LEU A 18 13.08 -10.75 0.97
C LEU A 18 13.11 -10.36 2.44
N VAL A 19 12.74 -11.31 3.29
CA VAL A 19 12.81 -11.11 4.72
C VAL A 19 14.27 -11.03 5.11
N GLN A 20 14.69 -9.87 5.60
CA GLN A 20 15.92 -9.70 6.35
C GLN A 20 15.60 -9.85 7.83
N VAL A 21 16.53 -10.39 8.61
CA VAL A 21 16.42 -10.38 10.06
C VAL A 21 17.39 -9.32 10.57
N ASP A 22 16.90 -8.33 11.31
CA ASP A 22 17.75 -7.30 11.90
C ASP A 22 18.53 -7.83 13.12
N ASP A 23 19.44 -7.02 13.66
CA ASP A 23 20.28 -7.39 14.81
C ASP A 23 19.46 -7.70 16.08
N SER A 24 18.18 -7.31 16.12
CA SER A 24 17.25 -7.60 17.22
C SER A 24 16.42 -8.87 17.00
N GLY A 25 16.62 -9.57 15.88
CA GLY A 25 15.89 -10.78 15.53
C GLY A 25 14.51 -10.53 14.90
N ARG A 26 14.18 -9.29 14.55
CA ARG A 26 12.91 -8.94 13.89
C ARG A 26 13.03 -9.15 12.39
N SER A 27 11.97 -9.67 11.80
CA SER A 27 11.79 -9.71 10.35
C SER A 27 11.54 -8.29 9.83
N VAL A 28 12.33 -7.89 8.85
CA VAL A 28 12.25 -6.63 8.10
C VAL A 28 12.06 -6.98 6.63
N GLU A 29 11.07 -6.36 5.99
CA GLU A 29 10.86 -6.48 4.56
C GLU A 29 10.65 -5.11 3.93
N THR A 30 11.28 -4.90 2.78
CA THR A 30 11.21 -3.63 2.05
C THR A 30 10.42 -3.81 0.76
N PHE A 31 9.45 -2.92 0.57
CA PHE A 31 8.66 -2.79 -0.65
C PHE A 31 8.90 -1.45 -1.31
N HIS A 32 8.69 -1.42 -2.63
CA HIS A 32 8.84 -0.23 -3.45
C HIS A 32 7.62 -0.02 -4.33
N VAL A 33 7.29 1.25 -4.53
CA VAL A 33 6.34 1.73 -5.53
C VAL A 33 7.03 2.85 -6.29
N GLY A 34 7.10 2.77 -7.62
CA GLY A 34 7.55 3.86 -8.48
C GLY A 34 6.39 4.72 -9.02
N ALA A 35 6.71 5.86 -9.62
CA ALA A 35 5.72 6.68 -10.32
C ALA A 35 5.07 5.92 -11.50
N GLU A 36 5.84 5.05 -12.17
CA GLU A 36 5.42 4.14 -13.23
C GLU A 36 4.55 2.98 -12.75
N ASP A 37 4.41 2.82 -11.43
CA ASP A 37 3.60 1.78 -10.82
C ASP A 37 2.19 2.22 -10.50
N ILE A 38 1.88 3.51 -10.65
CA ILE A 38 0.55 4.06 -10.43
C ILE A 38 -0.43 3.53 -11.49
N LEU A 39 -1.50 2.90 -11.01
CA LEU A 39 -2.59 2.33 -11.80
C LEU A 39 -3.80 3.25 -11.86
N ALA A 40 -4.07 3.96 -10.76
CA ALA A 40 -5.20 4.87 -10.64
C ALA A 40 -4.93 5.95 -9.58
N VAL A 41 -5.48 7.14 -9.80
CA VAL A 41 -5.48 8.30 -8.88
C VAL A 41 -6.86 8.93 -8.93
N THR A 42 -7.50 9.08 -7.77
CA THR A 42 -8.67 9.95 -7.60
C THR A 42 -8.53 10.82 -6.37
N HIS A 43 -9.06 12.04 -6.43
CA HIS A 43 -9.06 12.99 -5.32
C HIS A 43 -10.24 13.95 -5.48
N ASP A 44 -10.45 14.84 -4.52
CA ASP A 44 -11.55 15.81 -4.51
C ASP A 44 -11.34 17.05 -5.39
N GLY A 45 -10.21 17.11 -6.11
CA GLY A 45 -9.73 18.28 -6.86
C GLY A 45 -8.55 19.02 -6.22
N SER A 46 -8.19 18.71 -4.96
CA SER A 46 -7.05 19.32 -4.26
C SER A 46 -5.69 18.65 -4.50
N GLY A 47 -5.69 17.39 -4.92
CA GLY A 47 -4.49 16.59 -5.19
C GLY A 47 -3.56 17.17 -6.25
N ALA A 48 -2.25 16.95 -6.07
CA ALA A 48 -1.21 17.43 -6.99
C ALA A 48 -1.12 16.59 -8.27
N MET A 49 -1.54 15.33 -8.20
CA MET A 49 -1.55 14.40 -9.32
C MET A 49 -2.84 14.52 -10.12
N ARG A 50 -2.75 14.46 -11.45
CA ARG A 50 -3.95 14.43 -12.29
C ARG A 50 -4.71 13.12 -12.09
N LEU A 51 -6.04 13.21 -12.03
CA LEU A 51 -6.94 12.06 -12.08
C LEU A 51 -6.60 11.10 -13.23
N PHE A 52 -6.52 9.81 -12.91
CA PHE A 52 -6.19 8.75 -13.87
C PHE A 52 -6.82 7.41 -13.40
N PRO A 53 -7.32 6.54 -14.30
CA PRO A 53 -7.56 6.76 -15.74
C PRO A 53 -8.61 7.84 -16.00
N GLN A 54 -8.78 8.27 -17.26
CA GLN A 54 -9.69 9.37 -17.63
C GLN A 54 -11.15 9.16 -17.16
N ALA A 55 -11.58 7.90 -17.06
CA ALA A 55 -12.93 7.54 -16.61
C ALA A 55 -13.09 7.45 -15.09
N ILE A 56 -12.02 7.64 -14.31
CA ILE A 56 -12.10 7.60 -12.85
C ILE A 56 -12.95 8.76 -12.35
N GLN A 57 -13.87 8.46 -11.44
CA GLN A 57 -14.71 9.48 -10.84
C GLN A 57 -13.88 10.30 -9.85
N GLN A 58 -14.01 11.61 -9.94
CA GLN A 58 -13.52 12.54 -8.92
C GLN A 58 -14.37 12.38 -7.65
N ILE A 59 -13.75 12.52 -6.48
CA ILE A 59 -14.46 12.58 -5.19
C ILE A 59 -15.20 13.93 -5.14
N LYS A 60 -16.49 13.94 -4.85
CA LYS A 60 -17.32 15.18 -4.84
C LYS A 60 -18.04 15.40 -3.53
N GLU A 61 -17.99 14.41 -2.65
CA GLU A 61 -18.65 14.38 -1.37
C GLU A 61 -17.94 15.37 -0.43
N PRO A 62 -18.62 16.40 0.10
CA PRO A 62 -17.98 17.36 1.00
C PRO A 62 -17.35 16.73 2.24
N ALA A 63 -17.92 15.61 2.72
CA ALA A 63 -17.40 14.85 3.84
C ALA A 63 -16.04 14.17 3.56
N LEU A 64 -15.62 14.11 2.29
CA LEU A 64 -14.35 13.55 1.84
C LEU A 64 -13.45 14.63 1.22
N SER A 65 -13.66 15.91 1.55
CA SER A 65 -12.75 16.96 1.08
C SER A 65 -11.34 16.76 1.66
N GLY A 66 -10.32 17.10 0.88
CA GLY A 66 -8.92 16.86 1.19
C GLY A 66 -8.49 15.40 1.00
N SER A 67 -9.34 14.55 0.41
CA SER A 67 -9.02 13.13 0.22
C SER A 67 -8.37 12.83 -1.12
N GLU A 68 -7.39 11.93 -1.09
CA GLU A 68 -6.73 11.35 -2.26
C GLU A 68 -6.65 9.83 -2.11
N VAL A 69 -6.89 9.11 -3.21
CA VAL A 69 -6.75 7.66 -3.29
C VAL A 69 -5.88 7.32 -4.48
N VAL A 70 -4.82 6.56 -4.23
CA VAL A 70 -3.91 6.08 -5.26
C VAL A 70 -3.85 4.56 -5.20
N THR A 71 -4.01 3.90 -6.34
CA THR A 71 -3.78 2.46 -6.49
C THR A 71 -2.54 2.23 -7.33
N MET A 72 -1.69 1.28 -6.94
CA MET A 72 -0.35 1.09 -7.51
C MET A 72 0.08 -0.38 -7.49
N LYS A 73 1.03 -0.73 -8.36
CA LYS A 73 1.80 -1.97 -8.27
C LYS A 73 2.78 -1.88 -7.09
N VAL A 74 3.02 -3.00 -6.41
CA VAL A 74 3.99 -3.10 -5.31
C VAL A 74 5.11 -4.04 -5.73
N ARG A 75 6.35 -3.62 -5.49
CA ARG A 75 7.56 -4.38 -5.81
C ARG A 75 8.32 -4.81 -4.56
N ASN A 76 9.04 -5.93 -4.64
CA ASN A 76 10.04 -6.28 -3.64
C ASN A 76 11.35 -5.50 -3.87
N ALA A 77 12.36 -5.71 -3.01
CA ALA A 77 13.65 -5.02 -3.12
C ALA A 77 14.51 -5.42 -4.35
N GLN A 78 14.14 -6.45 -5.14
CA GLN A 78 14.74 -6.68 -6.46
C GLN A 78 13.99 -5.98 -7.60
N GLY A 79 12.90 -5.26 -7.30
CA GLY A 79 12.08 -4.60 -8.31
C GLY A 79 11.06 -5.53 -8.99
N THR A 80 10.89 -6.77 -8.52
CA THR A 80 9.84 -7.67 -9.02
C THR A 80 8.48 -7.22 -8.51
N VAL A 81 7.47 -7.12 -9.38
CA VAL A 81 6.09 -6.83 -8.95
C VAL A 81 5.52 -8.04 -8.20
N ILE A 82 5.09 -7.83 -6.97
CA ILE A 82 4.62 -8.87 -6.04
C ILE A 82 3.16 -8.68 -5.61
N GLY A 83 2.51 -7.61 -6.07
CA GLY A 83 1.17 -7.31 -5.63
C GLY A 83 0.69 -5.93 -6.04
N VAL A 84 -0.37 -5.48 -5.39
CA VAL A 84 -0.97 -4.16 -5.54
C VAL A 84 -1.19 -3.52 -4.18
N GLY A 85 -1.15 -2.19 -4.16
CA GLY A 85 -1.39 -1.37 -2.98
C GLY A 85 -2.44 -0.31 -3.28
N ALA A 86 -3.25 0.01 -2.28
CA ALA A 86 -4.07 1.20 -2.25
C ALA A 86 -3.60 2.09 -1.10
N ARG A 87 -3.41 3.37 -1.39
CA ARG A 87 -3.05 4.41 -0.43
C ARG A 87 -4.17 5.43 -0.41
N TYR A 88 -4.77 5.61 0.75
CA TYR A 88 -5.74 6.66 1.03
C TYR A 88 -5.04 7.74 1.87
N VAL A 89 -5.28 9.00 1.52
CA VAL A 89 -4.84 10.15 2.30
C VAL A 89 -6.05 11.01 2.57
N ALA A 90 -6.23 11.42 3.82
CA ALA A 90 -7.08 12.55 4.17
C ALA A 90 -6.22 13.69 4.71
N ILE A 91 -6.42 14.87 4.13
CA ILE A 91 -5.77 16.10 4.53
C ILE A 91 -6.84 16.98 5.18
N GLY A 92 -6.65 17.29 6.47
CA GLY A 92 -7.51 18.22 7.19
C GLY A 92 -7.13 19.69 6.93
N ASP A 93 -7.44 20.56 7.89
CA ASP A 93 -7.10 21.99 7.81
C ASP A 93 -5.59 22.25 7.83
N ASP A 94 -4.81 21.35 8.44
CA ASP A 94 -3.35 21.39 8.44
C ASP A 94 -2.79 20.42 7.37
N PRO A 95 -2.21 20.92 6.28
CA PRO A 95 -1.62 20.09 5.23
C PRO A 95 -0.47 19.19 5.70
N ALA A 96 0.18 19.52 6.82
CA ALA A 96 1.23 18.69 7.40
C ALA A 96 0.65 17.47 8.15
N ALA A 97 -0.58 17.58 8.67
CA ALA A 97 -1.27 16.56 9.43
C ALA A 97 -2.08 15.65 8.49
N ARG A 98 -1.38 14.72 7.83
CA ARG A 98 -1.98 13.79 6.85
C ARG A 98 -2.34 12.47 7.53
N ASP A 99 -3.61 12.08 7.46
CA ASP A 99 -4.05 10.74 7.84
C ASP A 99 -3.87 9.81 6.64
N ILE A 100 -3.00 8.80 6.78
CA ILE A 100 -2.65 7.91 5.68
C ILE A 100 -3.05 6.48 6.04
N SER A 101 -3.79 5.83 5.15
CA SER A 101 -4.13 4.42 5.26
C SER A 101 -3.62 3.66 4.04
N TRP A 102 -2.97 2.54 4.29
CA TRP A 102 -2.51 1.60 3.28
C TRP A 102 -3.28 0.30 3.35
N THR A 103 -3.53 -0.28 2.18
CA THR A 103 -3.94 -1.68 2.04
C THR A 103 -3.07 -2.32 0.96
N LEU A 104 -2.38 -3.39 1.30
CA LEU A 104 -1.51 -4.14 0.40
C LEU A 104 -2.11 -5.53 0.17
N VAL A 105 -2.14 -5.96 -1.08
CA VAL A 105 -2.48 -7.32 -1.49
C VAL A 105 -1.25 -7.90 -2.17
N LEU A 106 -0.57 -8.80 -1.47
CA LEU A 106 0.63 -9.46 -1.93
C LEU A 106 0.26 -10.84 -2.49
N THR A 107 0.52 -11.01 -3.77
CA THR A 107 0.25 -12.22 -4.53
C THR A 107 0.77 -13.46 -3.79
N LEU A 108 -0.12 -14.44 -3.57
CA LEU A 108 0.16 -15.72 -2.90
C LEU A 108 0.67 -15.63 -1.45
N ARG A 109 0.71 -14.42 -0.87
CA ARG A 109 1.21 -14.16 0.49
C ARG A 109 0.14 -13.58 1.40
N GLY A 110 -0.85 -12.90 0.85
CA GLY A 110 -2.02 -12.42 1.57
C GLY A 110 -2.12 -10.91 1.62
N THR A 111 -2.69 -10.38 2.70
CA THR A 111 -3.07 -8.96 2.81
C THR A 111 -2.51 -8.30 4.06
N LEU A 112 -2.18 -7.02 3.95
CA LEU A 112 -1.73 -6.15 5.05
C LEU A 112 -2.50 -4.83 5.00
N ALA A 113 -2.80 -4.26 6.15
CA ALA A 113 -3.29 -2.89 6.28
C ALA A 113 -2.43 -2.13 7.29
N ALA A 114 -2.19 -0.84 7.02
CA ALA A 114 -1.40 0.01 7.91
C ALA A 114 -2.02 1.39 7.99
N HIS A 115 -1.90 2.03 9.16
CA HIS A 115 -2.38 3.38 9.39
C HIS A 115 -1.25 4.25 9.95
N CYS A 116 -1.05 5.41 9.33
CA CYS A 116 -0.05 6.41 9.67
C CYS A 116 -0.78 7.65 10.17
N ALA A 117 -0.73 7.85 11.49
CA ALA A 117 -1.49 8.88 12.15
C ALA A 117 -1.01 10.29 11.73
N PRO A 118 -1.89 11.30 11.73
CA PRO A 118 -1.54 12.67 11.34
C PRO A 118 -0.35 13.29 12.08
N SER A 119 -0.10 12.86 13.33
CA SER A 119 1.04 13.33 14.14
C SER A 119 2.38 12.76 13.69
N ALA A 120 2.39 11.69 12.90
CA ALA A 120 3.59 11.01 12.43
C ALA A 120 3.31 10.31 11.08
N PRO A 121 3.04 11.07 10.00
CA PRO A 121 2.59 10.51 8.73
C PRO A 121 3.59 9.56 8.07
N ASP A 122 4.89 9.68 8.39
CA ASP A 122 5.94 8.80 7.87
C ASP A 122 6.12 7.53 8.73
N GLN A 123 5.47 7.46 9.90
CA GLN A 123 5.55 6.33 10.84
C GLN A 123 4.17 5.69 11.01
N CYS A 124 3.91 4.63 10.25
CA CYS A 124 2.69 3.86 10.34
C CYS A 124 2.76 2.93 11.56
N SER A 125 2.13 3.39 12.64
CA SER A 125 2.28 2.84 13.99
C SER A 125 1.83 1.39 14.14
N GLU A 126 0.74 1.00 13.48
CA GLU A 126 0.18 -0.35 13.58
C GLU A 126 -0.07 -0.92 12.18
N VAL A 127 0.54 -2.07 11.91
CA VAL A 127 0.26 -2.90 10.73
C VAL A 127 -0.47 -4.14 11.19
N VAL A 128 -1.64 -4.37 10.60
CA VAL A 128 -2.44 -5.57 10.82
C VAL A 128 -2.42 -6.40 9.55
N GLY A 129 -1.96 -7.64 9.68
CA GLY A 129 -2.11 -8.62 8.61
C GLY A 129 -3.50 -9.25 8.60
N GLY A 130 -3.99 -9.53 7.39
CA GLY A 130 -5.36 -9.97 7.13
C GLY A 130 -5.48 -11.45 6.77
N THR A 131 -4.68 -11.95 5.83
CA THR A 131 -4.82 -13.30 5.27
C THR A 131 -3.48 -14.02 5.08
N ASP A 132 -3.55 -15.34 4.95
CA ASP A 132 -2.45 -16.24 4.56
C ASP A 132 -1.19 -16.06 5.43
N GLU A 133 -0.03 -15.76 4.83
CA GLU A 133 1.24 -15.53 5.55
C GLU A 133 1.10 -14.44 6.61
N PHE A 134 0.23 -13.46 6.37
CA PHE A 134 0.04 -12.32 7.24
C PHE A 134 -1.12 -12.48 8.23
N ALA A 135 -1.84 -13.60 8.27
CA ALA A 135 -3.03 -13.75 9.13
C ALA A 135 -2.75 -13.44 10.62
N ALA A 136 -1.56 -13.80 11.11
CA ALA A 136 -1.12 -13.50 12.48
C ALA A 136 -0.10 -12.34 12.56
N PHE A 137 0.24 -11.70 11.44
CA PHE A 137 1.28 -10.69 11.41
C PHE A 137 0.88 -9.43 12.18
N ARG A 138 1.79 -8.97 13.04
CA ARG A 138 1.72 -7.67 13.72
C ARG A 138 3.07 -6.99 13.61
N GLY A 139 3.04 -5.70 13.35
CA GLY A 139 4.24 -4.96 13.00
C GLY A 139 4.02 -3.46 12.88
N ARG A 140 5.05 -2.81 12.36
CA ARG A 140 5.08 -1.38 12.02
C ARG A 140 5.49 -1.23 10.58
N MET A 141 5.05 -0.14 9.96
CA MET A 141 5.50 0.22 8.62
C MET A 141 6.02 1.64 8.63
N THR A 142 7.12 1.88 7.94
CA THR A 142 7.62 3.24 7.68
C THR A 142 7.40 3.55 6.21
N GLU A 143 6.85 4.72 5.91
CA GLU A 143 6.75 5.27 4.56
C GLU A 143 7.88 6.26 4.33
N THR A 144 8.57 6.18 3.19
CA THR A 144 9.49 7.21 2.73
C THR A 144 9.19 7.54 1.28
N SER A 145 8.89 8.80 0.99
CA SER A 145 8.73 9.27 -0.39
C SER A 145 10.07 9.28 -1.13
N GLU A 146 10.15 8.60 -2.27
CA GLU A 146 11.37 8.50 -3.08
C GLU A 146 11.05 8.55 -4.58
N ASN A 147 11.69 9.47 -5.32
CA ASN A 147 11.62 9.56 -6.78
C ASN A 147 10.18 9.54 -7.37
N GLY A 148 9.22 10.19 -6.70
CA GLY A 148 7.82 10.22 -7.14
C GLY A 148 7.01 8.96 -6.80
N GLY A 149 7.56 8.09 -5.96
CA GLY A 149 6.88 6.93 -5.38
C GLY A 149 7.23 6.77 -3.90
N TYR A 150 7.20 5.54 -3.41
CA TYR A 150 7.33 5.23 -1.99
C TYR A 150 8.23 4.02 -1.75
N ARG A 151 9.07 4.09 -0.71
CA ARG A 151 9.67 2.94 -0.06
C ARG A 151 8.90 2.65 1.22
N LEU A 152 8.41 1.42 1.35
CA LEU A 152 7.71 0.93 2.52
C LEU A 152 8.62 -0.06 3.24
N VAL A 153 8.88 0.16 4.52
CA VAL A 153 9.68 -0.76 5.33
C VAL A 153 8.77 -1.37 6.39
N LEU A 154 8.48 -2.65 6.24
CA LEU A 154 7.70 -3.43 7.19
C LEU A 154 8.64 -4.04 8.23
N THR A 155 8.32 -3.87 9.51
CA THR A 155 9.08 -4.48 10.61
C THR A 155 8.11 -5.21 11.55
N SER A 156 8.34 -6.49 11.76
CA SER A 156 7.56 -7.31 12.70
C SER A 156 7.77 -6.91 14.16
N GLU A 157 6.77 -7.14 15.02
CA GLU A 157 6.88 -7.00 16.48
C GLU A 157 7.49 -8.25 17.17
N GLY A 158 7.87 -9.29 16.41
CA GLY A 158 8.49 -10.52 16.88
C GLY A 158 8.99 -11.39 15.71
N ARG A 159 9.51 -12.61 15.95
CA ARG A 159 9.86 -13.54 14.86
C ARG A 159 8.60 -13.95 14.10
N MET A 160 8.64 -13.94 12.77
CA MET A 160 7.69 -14.70 11.95
C MET A 160 8.09 -16.17 12.03
N GLU A 161 7.25 -17.02 12.63
CA GLU A 161 7.42 -18.48 12.66
C GLU A 161 6.92 -19.13 11.36
#